data_AF-A0A8T3SE34-F1
#
_entry.id   AF-A0A8T3SE34-F1
#
_cell.length_a   1.000
_cell.length_b   1.000
_cell.length_c   1.000
_cell.angle_alpha   90.00
_cell.angle_beta   90.00
_cell.angle_gamma   90.00
#
_symmetry.space_group_name_H-M   'P 1'
#
loop_
_entity.id
_entity.type
_entity.pdbx_description
1 polymer ?
#
loop_
_entity_poly.entity_id
_entity_poly.type
_entity_poly.pdbx_seq_one_letter_code
_entity_poly.pdbx_strand_id
1 'polypeptide(L)'
;GHRSDRSPCPLAQPHRGHREEAPDQLLANPKNWRIHPASQQGALASVLDDVGWVGQVLVNRRTGHLVDGHLRVVDPSQRAASHATRSRWP
;
A
#
# COMPACT_ATOMS: atom_id res chain seq x y z
N GLY A 1 27.18 -21.58 29.59
CA GLY A 1 27.14 -20.79 28.34
C GLY A 1 25.73 -20.30 28.11
N HIS A 2 25.52 -18.99 28.21
CA HIS A 2 24.20 -18.35 28.13
C HIS A 2 23.58 -18.50 26.73
N ARG A 3 22.33 -18.95 26.67
CA ARG A 3 21.49 -18.82 25.48
C ARG A 3 21.11 -17.35 25.36
N SER A 4 21.55 -16.69 24.30
CA SER A 4 21.12 -15.34 23.97
C SER A 4 19.63 -15.36 23.66
N ASP A 5 18.86 -14.85 24.60
CA ASP A 5 17.47 -14.45 24.43
C ASP A 5 17.42 -13.40 23.31
N ARG A 6 16.90 -13.78 22.14
CA ARG A 6 16.63 -12.83 21.06
C ARG A 6 15.30 -12.18 21.39
N SER A 7 15.35 -11.11 22.18
CA SER A 7 14.21 -10.22 22.35
C SER A 7 13.62 -9.86 20.98
N PRO A 8 12.30 -10.01 20.75
CA PRO A 8 11.71 -9.66 19.47
C PRO A 8 11.86 -8.15 19.22
N CYS A 9 12.11 -7.77 17.96
CA CYS A 9 12.15 -6.37 17.53
C CYS A 9 10.91 -5.59 18.02
N PRO A 10 11.07 -4.41 18.64
CA PRO A 10 9.98 -3.67 19.29
C PRO A 10 9.06 -2.89 18.31
N LEU A 11 8.81 -3.41 17.09
CA LEU A 11 8.00 -2.72 16.07
C LEU A 11 6.58 -3.29 15.87
N ALA A 12 6.16 -4.29 16.63
CA ALA A 12 4.78 -4.75 16.59
C ALA A 12 3.89 -3.70 17.30
N GLN A 13 3.46 -2.68 16.57
CA GLN A 13 2.49 -1.70 17.06
C GLN A 13 1.14 -2.39 17.27
N PRO A 14 0.66 -2.59 18.51
CA PRO A 14 -0.44 -3.50 18.84
C PRO A 14 -1.81 -3.07 18.28
N HIS A 15 -1.91 -1.88 17.69
CA HIS A 15 -3.13 -1.33 17.11
C HIS A 15 -3.21 -1.44 15.57
N ARG A 16 -2.17 -2.00 14.92
CA ARG A 16 -2.15 -2.21 13.46
C ARG A 16 -2.66 -3.61 13.13
N GLY A 17 -3.80 -3.67 12.44
CA GLY A 17 -4.24 -4.86 11.72
C GLY A 17 -3.79 -4.80 10.26
N HIS A 18 -3.64 -5.95 9.62
CA HIS A 18 -3.33 -6.08 8.20
C HIS A 18 -4.49 -6.79 7.49
N ARG A 19 -4.85 -6.31 6.30
CA ARG A 19 -5.88 -6.90 5.45
C ARG A 19 -5.53 -6.63 3.99
N GLU A 20 -5.86 -7.57 3.11
CA GLU A 20 -5.84 -7.36 1.68
C GLU A 20 -7.13 -6.66 1.24
N GLU A 21 -6.99 -5.58 0.48
CA GLU A 21 -8.08 -4.77 -0.05
C GLU A 21 -7.78 -4.43 -1.50
N ALA A 22 -8.83 -4.32 -2.31
CA ALA A 22 -8.64 -3.83 -3.68
C ALA A 22 -8.34 -2.31 -3.65
N PRO A 23 -7.34 -1.82 -4.41
CA PRO A 23 -6.97 -0.40 -4.47
C PRO A 23 -8.13 0.57 -4.74
N ASP A 24 -9.14 0.17 -5.51
CA ASP A 24 -10.34 0.95 -5.82
C ASP A 24 -11.28 1.13 -4.62
N GLN A 25 -11.20 0.25 -3.63
CA GLN A 25 -11.98 0.31 -2.39
C GLN A 25 -11.37 1.25 -1.34
N LEU A 26 -10.12 1.70 -1.55
CA LEU A 26 -9.42 2.58 -0.62
C LEU A 26 -9.84 4.04 -0.82
N LEU A 27 -10.26 4.69 0.27
CA LEU A 27 -10.67 6.09 0.24
C LEU A 27 -9.44 7.01 0.26
N ALA A 28 -9.33 7.84 -0.77
CA ALA A 28 -8.36 8.91 -0.80
C ALA A 28 -8.59 9.88 0.37
N ASN A 29 -7.51 10.42 0.92
CA ASN A 29 -7.61 11.40 1.98
C ASN A 29 -7.84 12.80 1.37
N PRO A 30 -8.98 13.47 1.68
CA PRO A 30 -9.28 14.78 1.12
C PRO A 30 -8.30 15.88 1.58
N LYS A 31 -7.53 15.63 2.64
CA LYS A 31 -6.49 16.54 3.15
C LYS A 31 -5.11 16.27 2.55
N ASN A 32 -5.02 15.42 1.51
CA ASN A 32 -3.77 15.19 0.83
C ASN A 32 -3.44 16.38 -0.08
N TRP A 33 -2.51 17.23 0.36
CA TRP A 33 -2.03 18.38 -0.40
C TRP A 33 -0.99 18.02 -1.47
N ARG A 34 -0.46 16.79 -1.43
CA ARG A 34 0.63 16.37 -2.29
C ARG A 34 0.08 15.89 -3.64
N ILE A 35 0.56 16.53 -4.69
CA ILE A 35 0.29 16.15 -6.09
C ILE A 35 1.62 15.65 -6.67
N HIS A 36 1.60 14.44 -7.24
CA HIS A 36 2.80 13.81 -7.78
C HIS A 36 2.95 14.12 -9.28
N PRO A 37 4.11 14.60 -9.75
CA PRO A 37 4.36 14.83 -11.17
C PRO A 37 4.36 13.52 -11.96
N ALA A 38 4.10 13.61 -13.27
CA ALA A 38 4.00 12.44 -14.16
C ALA A 38 5.29 11.60 -14.21
N SER A 39 6.46 12.22 -14.12
CA SER A 39 7.74 11.50 -14.05
C SER A 39 7.86 10.60 -12.82
N GLN A 40 7.32 11.05 -11.68
CA GLN A 40 7.31 10.26 -10.45
C GLN A 40 6.31 9.10 -10.53
N GLN A 41 5.17 9.30 -11.20
CA GLN A 41 4.21 8.23 -11.49
C GLN A 41 4.85 7.16 -12.39
N GLY A 42 5.47 7.57 -13.51
CA GLY A 42 6.14 6.65 -14.43
C GLY A 42 7.30 5.88 -13.81
N ALA A 43 8.12 6.53 -12.99
CA ALA A 43 9.20 5.86 -12.26
C ALA A 43 8.67 4.80 -11.29
N LEU A 44 7.56 5.08 -10.59
CA LEU A 44 6.93 4.10 -9.71
C LEU A 44 6.36 2.92 -10.50
N ALA A 45 5.67 3.18 -11.61
CA ALA A 45 5.10 2.14 -12.47
C ALA A 45 6.19 1.18 -12.98
N SER A 46 7.30 1.70 -13.50
CA SER A 46 8.44 0.89 -13.96
C SER A 46 9.00 -0.02 -12.85
N VAL A 47 9.17 0.49 -11.63
CA VAL A 47 9.67 -0.32 -10.50
C VAL A 47 8.68 -1.42 -10.10
N LEU A 48 7.38 -1.13 -10.15
CA LEU A 48 6.34 -2.11 -9.84
C LEU A 48 6.22 -3.18 -10.93
N ASP A 49 6.48 -2.84 -12.19
CA ASP A 49 6.53 -3.82 -13.29
C ASP A 49 7.75 -4.75 -13.15
N ASP A 50 8.91 -4.22 -12.76
CA ASP A 50 10.16 -4.99 -12.64
C ASP A 50 10.20 -5.88 -11.39
N VAL A 51 9.76 -5.37 -10.24
CA VAL A 51 9.94 -6.01 -8.92
C VAL A 51 8.63 -6.53 -8.34
N GLY A 52 7.49 -6.05 -8.83
CA GLY A 52 6.20 -6.32 -8.21
C GLY A 52 5.94 -5.47 -6.96
N TRP A 53 4.86 -5.80 -6.26
CA TRP A 53 4.40 -5.05 -5.10
C TRP A 53 5.20 -5.37 -3.84
N VAL A 54 5.78 -4.34 -3.21
CA VAL A 54 6.53 -4.48 -1.95
C VAL A 54 6.04 -3.50 -0.91
N GLY A 55 5.72 -4.02 0.28
CA GLY A 55 5.27 -3.24 1.43
C GLY A 55 3.76 -3.05 1.49
N GLN A 56 3.31 -2.29 2.49
CA GLN A 56 1.89 -2.05 2.75
C GLN A 56 1.54 -0.57 2.56
N VAL A 57 0.26 -0.29 2.31
CA VAL A 57 -0.29 1.06 2.43
C VAL A 57 -0.91 1.25 3.80
N LEU A 58 -0.92 2.49 4.31
CA LEU A 58 -1.43 2.77 5.64
C LEU A 58 -2.78 3.46 5.57
N VAL A 59 -3.78 2.87 6.20
CA VAL A 59 -5.14 3.41 6.26
C VAL A 59 -5.50 3.71 7.71
N ASN A 60 -6.16 4.84 7.94
CA ASN A 60 -6.74 5.14 9.24
C ASN A 60 -8.05 4.35 9.41
N ARG A 61 -8.06 3.36 10.32
CA ARG A 61 -9.25 2.53 10.58
C ARG A 61 -10.50 3.30 11.02
N ARG A 62 -10.35 4.47 11.66
CA ARG A 62 -11.50 5.27 12.14
C ARG A 62 -12.18 6.05 11.01
N THR A 63 -11.42 6.51 10.03
CA THR A 63 -11.94 7.34 8.94
C THR A 63 -11.98 6.63 7.59
N GLY A 64 -11.31 5.48 7.46
CA GLY A 64 -11.12 4.77 6.19
C GLY A 64 -10.15 5.47 5.22
N HIS A 65 -9.57 6.61 5.61
CA HIS A 65 -8.73 7.41 4.71
C HIS A 65 -7.29 6.91 4.65
N LEU A 66 -6.74 6.93 3.45
CA LEU A 66 -5.36 6.60 3.17
C LEU A 66 -4.41 7.64 3.78
N VAL A 67 -3.53 7.21 4.67
CA VAL A 67 -2.54 8.06 5.34
C VAL A 67 -1.23 8.07 4.57
N ASP A 68 -0.81 6.90 4.05
CA ASP A 68 0.44 6.75 3.31
C ASP A 68 0.29 5.72 2.17
N GLY A 69 1.09 5.92 1.12
CA GLY A 69 1.07 5.09 -0.10
C GLY A 69 0.07 5.54 -1.17
N HIS A 70 -0.43 6.77 -1.09
CA HIS A 70 -1.48 7.27 -1.99
C HIS A 70 -1.11 7.27 -3.47
N LEU A 71 0.17 7.51 -3.82
CA LEU A 71 0.61 7.42 -5.21
C LEU A 71 0.39 6.00 -5.78
N ARG A 72 0.66 4.95 -4.98
CA ARG A 72 0.50 3.55 -5.40
C ARG A 72 -0.96 3.13 -5.58
N VAL A 73 -1.91 3.91 -5.06
CA VAL A 73 -3.36 3.59 -5.08
C VAL A 73 -4.11 4.46 -6.09
N VAL A 74 -3.66 5.71 -6.26
CA VAL A 74 -4.29 6.67 -7.18
C VAL A 74 -3.79 6.49 -8.62
N ASP A 75 -2.59 5.92 -8.82
CA ASP A 75 -2.08 5.61 -10.16
C ASP A 75 -3.11 4.78 -10.96
N PRO A 76 -3.57 5.27 -12.13
CA PRO A 76 -4.55 4.58 -12.97
C PRO A 76 -4.17 3.14 -13.31
N SER A 77 -2.87 2.88 -13.49
CA SER A 77 -2.33 1.55 -13.81
C SER A 77 -2.65 0.53 -12.72
N GLN A 78 -2.60 0.97 -11.46
CA GLN A 78 -2.87 0.14 -10.29
C GLN A 78 -4.37 -0.10 -10.08
N ARG A 79 -5.20 0.89 -10.45
CA ARG A 79 -6.66 0.72 -10.46
C ARG A 79 -7.10 -0.27 -11.52
N ALA A 80 -6.52 -0.22 -12.72
CA ALA A 80 -6.85 -1.15 -13.81
C ALA A 80 -6.49 -2.62 -13.48
N ALA A 81 -5.34 -2.86 -12.83
CA ALA A 81 -4.94 -4.21 -12.41
C ALA A 81 -5.94 -4.87 -11.45
N SER A 82 -6.55 -4.09 -10.56
CA SER A 82 -7.55 -4.57 -9.58
C SER A 82 -8.81 -5.13 -10.25
N HIS A 83 -9.26 -4.47 -11.32
CA HIS A 83 -10.40 -4.93 -12.11
C HIS A 83 -10.06 -6.18 -12.94
N ALA A 84 -8.81 -6.32 -13.40
CA ALA A 84 -8.37 -7.47 -14.19
C ALA A 84 -8.21 -8.76 -13.36
N THR A 85 -7.77 -8.66 -12.10
CA THR A 85 -7.55 -9.83 -11.24
C THR A 85 -8.84 -10.54 -10.82
N ARG A 86 -9.98 -9.84 -10.75
CA ARG A 86 -11.31 -10.45 -10.49
C ARG A 86 -11.79 -11.40 -11.59
N SER A 87 -11.17 -11.36 -12.76
CA SER A 87 -11.58 -12.15 -13.94
C SER A 87 -10.64 -13.31 -14.23
N ARG A 88 -9.58 -13.49 -13.42
CA ARG A 88 -8.46 -14.39 -13.72
C ARG A 88 -8.17 -15.36 -12.57
N TRP A 89 -9.17 -15.95 -11.92
CA TRP A 89 -9.02 -17.22 -11.20
C TRP A 89 -10.39 -17.93 -11.14
N PRO A 90 -10.48 -19.23 -11.50
CA PRO A 90 -11.71 -20.03 -11.36
C PRO A 90 -12.07 -20.32 -9.90
#